data_AF-A0A3C1DCF4-F1
#
_entry.id   AF-A0A3C1DCF4-F1
#
_cell.length_a   1.000
_cell.length_b   1.000
_cell.length_c   1.000
_cell.angle_alpha   90.00
_cell.angle_beta   90.00
_cell.angle_gamma   90.00
#
_symmetry.space_group_name_H-M   'P 1'
#
loop_
_entity.id
_entity.type
_entity.pdbx_description
1 polymer ?
#
loop_
_entity_poly.entity_id
_entity_poly.type
_entity_poly.pdbx_seq_one_letter_code
_entity_poly.pdbx_strand_id
1 'polypeptide(L)' 'MATKSDTFERKEKKYLITAEQCQAIKAGLAAHMRLDDYGATRIDSLYLDTPDRSLICRSLEKPL' A
#
# COMPACT_ATOMS: atom_id res chain seq x y z
N MET A 1 5.86 25.74 -16.67
CA MET A 1 5.57 26.29 -15.31
C MET A 1 4.35 25.56 -14.78
N ALA A 2 4.43 24.94 -13.60
CA ALA A 2 3.31 24.18 -13.04
C ALA A 2 2.29 25.12 -12.40
N THR A 3 1.06 25.12 -12.89
CA THR A 3 -0.09 25.78 -12.28
C THR A 3 -0.50 24.99 -11.03
N LYS A 4 -0.47 25.64 -9.87
CA LYS A 4 -0.85 25.05 -8.59
C LYS A 4 -2.38 24.96 -8.54
N SER A 5 -2.92 23.74 -8.56
CA SER A 5 -4.35 23.49 -8.36
C SER A 5 -4.66 23.58 -6.86
N ASP A 6 -5.73 24.29 -6.48
CA ASP A 6 -6.22 24.36 -5.09
C ASP A 6 -6.92 23.07 -4.64
N THR A 7 -6.89 22.03 -5.48
CA THR A 7 -7.44 20.71 -5.17
C THR A 7 -6.36 19.78 -4.64
N PHE A 8 -6.65 19.12 -3.52
CA PHE A 8 -5.79 18.08 -2.97
C PHE A 8 -5.73 16.86 -3.90
N GLU A 9 -4.52 16.38 -4.21
CA GLU A 9 -4.29 15.16 -4.99
C GLU A 9 -3.63 14.10 -4.10
N ARG A 10 -4.32 12.97 -3.86
CA ARG A 10 -3.74 11.85 -3.10
C ARG A 10 -2.80 11.04 -3.98
N LYS A 11 -1.58 10.81 -3.51
CA LYS A 11 -0.60 9.94 -4.17
C LYS A 11 -0.28 8.75 -3.28
N GLU A 12 -0.24 7.57 -3.88
CA GLU A 12 0.11 6.33 -3.19
C GLU A 12 1.37 5.74 -3.83
N LYS A 13 2.35 5.35 -3.01
CA LYS A 13 3.58 4.70 -3.45
C LYS A 13 3.80 3.45 -2.61
N LYS A 14 4.21 2.36 -3.27
CA LYS A 14 4.48 1.06 -2.62
C LYS A 14 5.95 0.70 -2.83
N TYR A 15 6.60 0.26 -1.77
CA TYR A 15 8.01 -0.11 -1.76
C TYR A 15 8.14 -1.54 -1.24
N LEU A 16 8.97 -2.35 -1.89
CA LEU A 16 9.44 -3.60 -1.31
C LEU A 16 10.59 -3.26 -0.37
N ILE A 17 10.46 -3.65 0.91
CA ILE A 17 11.42 -3.30 1.96
C ILE A 17 11.78 -4.51 2.81
N THR A 18 12.96 -4.48 3.42
CA THR A 18 13.37 -5.50 4.41
C THR A 18 12.76 -5.22 5.79
N ALA A 19 12.90 -6.19 6.70
CA ALA A 19 12.46 -6.03 8.09
C ALA A 19 13.21 -4.87 8.79
N GLU A 20 14.53 -4.75 8.56
CA GLU A 20 15.37 -3.69 9.13
C GLU A 20 14.93 -2.31 8.62
N GLN A 21 14.66 -2.20 7.32
CA GLN A 21 14.15 -0.97 6.72
C GLN A 21 12.76 -0.60 7.29
N CYS A 22 11.89 -1.59 7.50
CA CYS A 22 10.58 -1.35 8.11
C CYS A 22 10.72 -0.76 9.52
N GLN A 23 11.63 -1.29 10.34
CA GLN A 23 11.88 -0.76 11.68
C GLN A 23 12.46 0.66 11.64
N ALA A 24 13.42 0.91 10.75
CA ALA A 24 14.01 2.24 10.58
C ALA A 24 12.97 3.29 10.15
N ILE A 25 12.09 2.93 9.21
CA ILE A 25 10.99 3.80 8.76
C ILE A 25 10.03 4.09 9.92
N LYS A 26 9.60 3.06 10.66
CA LYS A 26 8.71 3.24 11.82
C LYS A 26 9.31 4.17 12.88
N ALA A 27 10.60 4.00 13.19
CA ALA A 27 11.30 4.86 14.14
C ALA A 27 11.37 6.32 13.65
N GLY A 28 11.68 6.54 12.38
CA GLY A 28 11.73 7.89 11.79
C GLY A 28 10.36 8.58 11.72
N LEU A 29 9.27 7.82 11.58
CA LEU A 29 7.90 8.36 11.50
C LEU A 29 7.27 8.62 12.87
N ALA A 30 7.79 8.05 13.96
CA ALA A 30 7.18 8.13 15.29
C ALA A 30 6.98 9.57 15.81
N ALA A 31 7.81 10.52 15.37
CA ALA A 31 7.69 11.94 15.72
C ALA A 31 6.60 12.69 14.91
N HIS A 32 6.12 12.10 13.82
CA HIS A 32 5.22 12.75 12.85
C HIS A 32 3.86 12.05 12.72
N MET A 33 3.77 10.79 13.13
CA MET A 33 2.61 9.93 12.94
C MET A 33 2.35 9.09 14.19
N ARG A 34 1.08 8.75 14.43
CA ARG A 34 0.66 7.79 15.45
C ARG A 34 0.10 6.56 14.76
N LEU A 35 0.34 5.39 15.34
CA LEU A 35 -0.34 4.16 14.91
C LEU A 35 -1.86 4.36 15.05
N ASP A 36 -2.63 3.89 14.06
CA ASP A 36 -4.08 3.87 14.18
C ASP A 36 -4.52 2.78 15.18
N ASP A 37 -5.78 2.86 15.62
CA ASP A 37 -6.35 1.98 16.65
C ASP A 37 -6.38 0.49 16.24
N TYR A 38 -6.20 0.18 14.95
CA TYR A 38 -6.17 -1.16 14.36
C TYR A 38 -4.80 -1.52 13.76
N GLY A 39 -3.78 -0.69 13.95
CA GLY A 39 -2.50 -0.81 13.26
C GLY A 39 -1.64 -1.99 13.72
N ALA A 40 -2.03 -2.65 14.81
CA ALA A 40 -1.40 -3.85 15.36
C ALA A 40 -2.29 -5.09 15.21
N THR A 41 -3.06 -5.18 14.13
CA THR A 41 -3.88 -6.35 13.82
C THR A 41 -3.16 -7.31 12.87
N ARG A 42 -3.50 -8.60 13.00
CA ARG A 42 -3.15 -9.59 11.99
C ARG A 42 -4.19 -9.54 10.88
N ILE A 43 -3.72 -9.45 9.64
CA ILE A 43 -4.58 -9.45 8.45
C ILE A 43 -4.38 -10.78 7.73
N ASP A 44 -5.43 -11.60 7.65
CA ASP A 44 -5.46 -12.83 6.88
C ASP A 44 -6.44 -12.65 5.70
N SER A 45 -5.94 -12.77 4.47
CA SER A 45 -6.72 -12.61 3.24
C SER A 45 -6.80 -13.94 2.48
N LEU A 46 -8.01 -14.44 2.21
CA LEU A 46 -8.24 -15.58 1.35
C LEU A 46 -8.58 -15.11 -0.07
N TYR A 47 -7.67 -15.35 -1.01
CA TYR A 47 -7.90 -15.06 -2.43
C TYR A 47 -8.56 -16.26 -3.09
N LEU A 48 -9.74 -16.04 -3.67
CA LEU A 48 -10.47 -17.05 -4.45
C LEU A 48 -10.23 -16.82 -5.94
N ASP A 49 -10.20 -17.90 -6.69
CA ASP A 49 -10.06 -17.88 -8.14
C ASP A 49 -11.01 -18.90 -8.79
N THR A 50 -11.11 -18.82 -10.10
CA THR A 50 -11.74 -19.82 -10.97
C THR A 50 -10.78 -21.00 -11.21
N PRO A 51 -11.30 -22.21 -11.54
CA PRO A 51 -10.44 -23.36 -11.88
C PRO A 51 -9.45 -23.07 -13.02
N ASP A 52 -9.84 -22.22 -13.97
CA ASP A 52 -9.03 -21.77 -15.12
C ASP A 52 -8.16 -20.54 -14.82
N ARG A 53 -8.19 -20.01 -13.59
CA ARG A 53 -7.36 -18.90 -13.12
C ARG A 53 -7.60 -17.55 -13.82
N SER A 54 -8.80 -17.35 -14.36
CA SER A 54 -9.15 -16.12 -15.09
C SER A 54 -9.04 -14.85 -14.23
N LEU A 55 -9.30 -14.90 -12.91
CA LEU A 55 -9.29 -13.72 -12.06
C LEU A 55 -7.88 -13.17 -11.85
N ILE A 56 -6.90 -14.03 -11.54
CA ILE A 56 -5.51 -13.59 -11.40
C ILE A 56 -4.94 -13.11 -12.73
N CYS A 57 -5.24 -13.79 -13.84
CA CYS A 57 -4.78 -13.37 -15.16
C CYS A 57 -5.24 -11.95 -15.49
N ARG A 58 -6.55 -11.67 -15.32
CA ARG A 58 -7.11 -10.33 -15.53
C ARG A 58 -6.52 -9.30 -14.56
N SER A 59 -6.27 -9.66 -13.31
CA SER A 59 -5.66 -8.75 -12.33
C SER A 59 -4.22 -8.36 -12.71
N LEU A 60 -3.49 -9.26 -13.37
CA LEU A 60 -2.10 -9.03 -13.79
C LEU A 60 -1.99 -8.14 -15.03
N GLU A 61 -3.01 -8.12 -15.88
CA GLU A 61 -3.04 -7.31 -17.10
C GLU A 61 -2.85 -5.81 -16.79
N LYS A 62 -3.32 -5.33 -15.62
CA LYS A 62 -3.37 -3.93 -15.17
C LYS A 62 -4.05 -3.00 -16.20
N PRO A 63 -4.82 -1.98 -15.78
CA PRO A 63 -5.30 -0.99 -16.74
C PRO A 63 -4.10 -0.27 -17.37
N LEU A 64 -4.10 -0.20 -18.72
CA LEU A 64 -3.18 0.64 -19.50
C LEU A 64 -3.36 2.12 -19.14
#